data_AF-A0A3D3DQH5-F1
#
_entry.id   AF-A0A3D3DQH5-F1
#
_cell.length_a   1.000
_cell.length_b   1.000
_cell.length_c   1.000
_cell.angle_alpha   90.00
_cell.angle_beta   90.00
_cell.angle_gamma   90.00
#
_symmetry.space_group_name_H-M   'P 1'
#
loop_
_entity.id
_entity.type
_entity.pdbx_description
1 polymer ?
#
loop_
_entity_poly.entity_id
_entity_poly.type
_entity_poly.pdbx_seq_one_letter_code
_entity_poly.pdbx_strand_id
1 'polypeptide(L)'
;QEEAGSLWHLRYPLADNSGHVIVATTRPETMLGDTAVAVHPDDERYRHLVGKQIRLPLTDRSIPIIADDYVDPEFGTGCLKITPAHDFN
;
A
#
# COMPACT_ATOMS: atom_id res chain seq x y z
N GLN A 1 -13.76 23.39 2.56
CA GLN A 1 -13.22 23.47 1.18
C GLN A 1 -12.74 22.07 0.86
N GLU A 2 -13.41 21.36 -0.04
CA GLU A 2 -12.85 20.16 -0.62
C GLU A 2 -11.67 20.63 -1.49
N GLU A 3 -10.46 20.51 -0.97
CA GLU A 3 -9.29 20.62 -1.83
C GLU A 3 -9.36 19.47 -2.85
N ALA A 4 -9.15 19.79 -4.12
CA ALA A 4 -9.00 18.80 -5.19
C ALA A 4 -7.74 17.98 -4.88
N GLY A 5 -7.88 16.96 -4.03
CA GLY A 5 -6.78 16.12 -3.60
C GLY A 5 -6.25 15.34 -4.79
N SER A 6 -5.00 15.60 -5.15
CA SER A 6 -4.29 14.78 -6.14
C SER A 6 -4.20 13.35 -5.63
N LEU A 7 -4.60 12.38 -6.46
CA LEU A 7 -4.35 10.98 -6.20
C LEU A 7 -2.93 10.63 -6.66
N TRP A 8 -2.04 10.35 -5.70
CA TRP A 8 -0.65 10.02 -5.96
C TRP A 8 -0.49 8.51 -6.13
N HIS A 9 0.39 8.11 -7.04
CA HIS A 9 0.75 6.71 -7.27
C HIS A 9 2.21 6.50 -6.87
N LEU A 10 2.42 5.73 -5.80
CA LEU A 10 3.73 5.50 -5.20
C LEU A 10 4.17 4.07 -5.49
N ARG A 11 5.42 3.89 -5.93
CA ARG A 11 5.99 2.57 -6.22
C ARG A 11 6.72 2.00 -5.00
N TYR A 12 6.33 0.80 -4.59
CA TYR A 12 6.96 0.06 -3.49
C TYR A 12 7.59 -1.22 -4.06
N PRO A 13 8.93 -1.29 -4.17
CA PRO A 13 9.62 -2.47 -4.67
C PRO A 13 9.40 -3.68 -3.75
N LEU A 14 9.21 -4.87 -4.32
CA LEU A 14 9.28 -6.11 -3.54
C LEU A 14 10.69 -6.31 -3.00
N ALA A 15 10.82 -6.79 -1.77
CA ALA A 15 12.11 -6.91 -1.09
C ALA A 15 13.05 -7.91 -1.79
N ASP A 16 12.48 -8.90 -2.47
CA ASP A 16 13.15 -9.92 -3.29
C ASP A 16 13.54 -9.43 -4.70
N ASN A 17 13.26 -8.15 -5.03
CA ASN A 17 13.47 -7.54 -6.35
C ASN A 17 12.71 -8.21 -7.51
N SER A 18 11.70 -9.04 -7.23
CA SER A 18 10.89 -9.69 -8.27
C SER A 18 9.89 -8.75 -8.96
N GLY A 19 9.71 -7.54 -8.45
CA GLY A 19 8.75 -6.58 -8.98
C GLY A 19 8.47 -5.44 -8.00
N HIS A 20 7.28 -4.88 -8.09
CA HIS A 20 6.79 -3.82 -7.22
C HIS A 20 5.27 -3.80 -7.17
N VAL A 21 4.72 -3.12 -6.17
CA VAL A 21 3.30 -2.72 -6.11
C VAL A 21 3.19 -1.21 -6.30
N ILE A 22 2.04 -0.75 -6.77
CA ILE A 22 1.69 0.67 -6.82
C ILE A 22 0.62 0.92 -5.77
N VAL A 23 0.86 1.89 -4.89
CA VAL A 23 -0.09 2.33 -3.86
C VAL A 23 -0.67 3.67 -4.30
N ALA A 24 -2.00 3.78 -4.34
CA ALA A 24 -2.70 5.04 -4.55
C ALA A 24 -2.98 5.72 -3.19
N THR A 25 -2.66 7.01 -3.05
CA THR A 25 -2.92 7.77 -1.82
C THR A 25 -3.12 9.25 -2.09
N THR A 26 -3.97 9.91 -1.30
CA THR A 26 -4.09 11.38 -1.27
C THR A 26 -3.11 12.03 -0.28
N ARG A 27 -2.47 11.23 0.59
CA ARG A 27 -1.56 11.68 1.65
C ARG A 27 -0.16 11.05 1.49
N PRO A 28 0.60 11.37 0.43
CA PRO A 28 1.90 10.76 0.17
C PRO A 28 2.93 10.99 1.30
N GLU A 29 2.82 12.09 2.04
CA GLU A 29 3.67 12.45 3.17
C GLU A 29 3.59 11.45 4.33
N THR A 30 2.47 10.73 4.45
CA THR A 30 2.26 9.73 5.51
C THR A 30 2.95 8.39 5.24
N MET A 31 3.50 8.18 4.03
CA MET A 31 4.20 6.95 3.62
C MET A 31 5.25 6.50 4.63
N LEU A 32 6.01 7.42 5.23
CA LEU A 32 7.10 7.05 6.15
C LEU A 32 6.60 6.34 7.42
N GLY A 33 5.32 6.53 7.76
CA GLY A 33 4.64 5.88 8.87
C GLY A 33 4.04 4.52 8.54
N ASP A 34 4.15 4.04 7.30
CA ASP A 34 3.48 2.81 6.88
C ASP A 34 4.05 1.59 7.63
N THR A 35 3.15 0.67 7.99
CA THR A 35 3.46 -0.57 8.71
C THR A 35 3.12 -1.81 7.90
N ALA A 36 2.25 -1.70 6.89
CA ALA A 36 1.89 -2.77 5.95
C ALA A 36 1.26 -2.16 4.68
N VAL A 37 1.12 -2.98 3.64
CA VAL A 37 0.18 -2.73 2.55
C VAL A 37 -0.84 -3.86 2.54
N ALA A 38 -2.12 -3.53 2.61
CA ALA A 38 -3.22 -4.46 2.54
C ALA A 38 -3.77 -4.57 1.11
N VAL A 39 -4.16 -5.78 0.72
CA VAL A 39 -4.85 -6.09 -0.53
C VAL A 39 -6.04 -6.99 -0.24
N HIS A 40 -7.08 -6.92 -1.07
CA HIS A 40 -8.23 -7.80 -0.92
C HIS A 40 -7.82 -9.27 -1.19
N PRO A 41 -8.24 -10.26 -0.36
CA PRO A 41 -7.85 -11.66 -0.52
C PRO A 41 -8.25 -12.27 -1.87
N ASP A 42 -9.36 -11.81 -2.45
CA ASP A 42 -9.87 -12.29 -3.75
C ASP A 42 -9.35 -11.48 -4.95
N ASP A 43 -8.51 -10.47 -4.72
CA ASP A 43 -7.90 -9.73 -5.83
C ASP A 43 -6.77 -10.55 -6.47
N GLU A 44 -7.08 -11.20 -7.59
CA GLU A 44 -6.14 -12.06 -8.32
C GLU A 44 -4.86 -11.34 -8.73
N ARG A 45 -4.89 -10.00 -8.88
CA ARG A 45 -3.71 -9.18 -9.20
C ARG A 45 -2.66 -9.24 -8.10
N TYR A 46 -3.07 -9.38 -6.83
CA TYR A 46 -2.16 -9.26 -5.68
C TYR A 46 -2.19 -10.44 -4.70
N ARG A 47 -3.15 -11.36 -4.81
CA ARG A 47 -3.27 -12.53 -3.92
C ARG A 47 -1.96 -13.31 -3.78
N HIS A 48 -1.19 -13.44 -4.87
CA HIS A 48 0.09 -14.14 -4.90
C HIS A 48 1.25 -13.38 -4.20
N LEU A 49 1.02 -12.12 -3.80
CA LEU A 49 1.96 -11.28 -3.07
C LEU A 49 1.72 -11.27 -1.56
N VAL A 50 0.58 -11.76 -1.08
CA VAL A 50 0.26 -11.83 0.35
C VAL A 50 1.35 -12.63 1.08
N GLY A 51 1.87 -12.06 2.17
CA GLY A 51 3.00 -12.61 2.94
C GLY A 51 4.38 -12.21 2.41
N LYS A 52 4.49 -11.64 1.21
CA LYS A 52 5.74 -11.04 0.74
C LYS A 52 6.04 -9.72 1.47
N GLN A 53 7.29 -9.30 1.36
CA GLN A 53 7.78 -8.03 1.91
C GLN A 53 8.00 -7.02 0.79
N ILE A 54 7.73 -5.74 1.05
CA ILE A 54 8.08 -4.61 0.20
C ILE A 54 9.03 -3.67 0.93
N ARG A 55 9.88 -2.97 0.18
CA ARG A 55 10.77 -1.94 0.72
C ARG A 55 10.00 -0.63 0.77
N LEU A 56 9.98 -0.02 1.96
CA LEU A 56 9.35 1.28 2.15
C LEU A 56 10.25 2.37 1.55
N PRO A 57 9.79 3.15 0.55
CA PRO A 57 10.65 4.11 -0.13
C PRO A 57 11.29 5.12 0.82
N LEU A 58 12.52 5.54 0.50
CA LEU A 58 13.31 6.51 1.29
C LEU A 58 13.71 6.01 2.69
N THR A 59 13.55 4.73 2.97
CA THR A 59 13.92 4.11 4.24
C THR A 59 14.65 2.79 4.01
N ASP A 60 15.34 2.30 5.04
CA ASP A 60 15.92 0.95 5.06
C ASP A 60 14.94 -0.10 5.66
N ARG A 61 13.64 0.22 5.73
CA ARG A 61 12.61 -0.66 6.30
C ARG A 61 11.95 -1.52 5.21
N SER A 62 11.55 -2.72 5.61
CA SER A 62 10.61 -3.55 4.86
C SER A 62 9.32 -3.72 5.66
N ILE A 63 8.19 -3.78 4.95
CA ILE A 63 6.86 -3.98 5.53
C ILE A 63 6.13 -5.11 4.78
N PRO A 64 5.24 -5.87 5.45
CA PRO A 64 4.51 -6.97 4.82
C PRO A 64 3.41 -6.47 3.89
N ILE A 65 3.09 -7.31 2.90
CA ILE A 65 1.80 -7.31 2.22
C ILE A 65 0.86 -8.27 2.96
N ILE A 66 -0.30 -7.78 3.39
CA ILE A 66 -1.31 -8.55 4.12
C ILE A 66 -2.61 -8.67 3.32
N ALA A 67 -3.39 -9.71 3.59
CA ALA A 67 -4.73 -9.83 3.07
C ALA A 67 -5.73 -9.21 4.07
N ASP A 68 -6.65 -8.41 3.56
CA ASP A 68 -7.69 -7.76 4.37
C ASP A 68 -8.94 -7.58 3.50
N ASP A 69 -10.09 -8.10 3.95
CA ASP A 69 -11.37 -8.03 3.25
C ASP A 69 -12.03 -6.65 3.33
N TYR A 70 -11.50 -5.75 4.17
CA TYR A 70 -11.89 -4.33 4.19
C TYR A 70 -11.43 -3.56 2.95
N VAL A 71 -10.39 -4.04 2.24
CA VAL A 71 -9.82 -3.35 1.08
C VAL A 71 -10.77 -3.45 -0.11
N ASP A 72 -11.20 -2.31 -0.63
CA ASP A 72 -11.91 -2.25 -1.92
C ASP A 72 -10.91 -2.42 -3.09
N PRO A 73 -10.96 -3.53 -3.86
CA PRO A 73 -10.06 -3.74 -4.99
C PRO A 73 -10.29 -2.75 -6.15
N GLU A 74 -11.46 -2.10 -6.23
CA GLU A 74 -11.77 -1.14 -7.29
C GLU A 74 -11.28 0.28 -6.96
N PHE A 75 -10.98 0.58 -5.69
CA PHE A 75 -10.49 1.89 -5.28
C PHE A 75 -8.99 2.06 -5.56
N GLY A 76 -8.65 3.12 -6.31
CA GLY A 76 -7.26 3.46 -6.62
C GLY A 76 -6.56 2.32 -7.37
N THR A 77 -5.58 1.69 -6.74
CA THR A 77 -4.88 0.51 -7.30
C THR A 77 -5.33 -0.83 -6.71
N GLY A 78 -6.21 -0.84 -5.71
CA GLY A 78 -6.52 -2.02 -4.88
C GLY A 78 -5.46 -2.34 -3.80
N CYS A 79 -4.43 -1.51 -3.66
CA CYS A 79 -3.44 -1.57 -2.58
C CYS A 79 -3.67 -0.45 -1.57
N LEU A 80 -4.01 -0.80 -0.33
CA LEU A 80 -4.21 0.14 0.77
C LEU A 80 -2.96 0.18 1.66
N LYS A 81 -2.32 1.34 1.82
CA LYS A 81 -1.27 1.50 2.83
C LYS A 81 -1.87 1.57 4.24
N ILE A 82 -1.26 0.87 5.19
CA ILE A 82 -1.67 0.89 6.60
C ILE A 82 -0.73 1.83 7.36
N THR A 83 -1.30 2.89 7.94
CA THR A 83 -0.53 3.97 8.58
C THR A 83 -1.13 4.35 9.96
N PRO A 84 -0.99 3.48 10.99
CA PRO A 84 -1.83 3.53 12.20
C PRO A 84 -1.79 4.84 13.01
N ALA A 85 -0.70 5.61 12.91
CA ALA A 85 -0.58 6.88 13.64
C ALA A 85 -1.33 8.05 12.96
N HIS A 86 -1.76 7.87 11.71
CA HIS A 86 -2.27 8.93 10.84
C HIS A 86 -3.57 8.56 10.09
N ASP A 87 -4.02 7.33 10.23
CA ASP A 87 -5.29 6.83 9.75
C ASP A 87 -5.92 5.91 10.81
N PHE A 88 -7.24 6.03 11.02
CA PHE A 88 -7.97 5.26 12.03
C PHE A 88 -8.48 3.92 11.52
N ASN A 89 -8.40 3.69 10.20
CA ASN A 89 -8.75 2.43 9.57
C ASN A 89 -7.64 1.39 9.72
#